data_AF-A0A161SRC7-F1
#
_entry.id   AF-A0A161SRC7-F1
#
_cell.length_a   1.000
_cell.length_b   1.000
_cell.length_c   1.000
_cell.angle_alpha   90.00
_cell.angle_beta   90.00
_cell.angle_gamma   90.00
#
_symmetry.space_group_name_H-M   'P 1'
#
loop_
_entity.id
_entity.type
_entity.pdbx_description
1 polymer ?
#
loop_
_entity_poly.entity_id
_entity_poly.type
_entity_poly.pdbx_seq_one_letter_code
_entity_poly.pdbx_strand_id
1 'polypeptide(L)'
;MMATVGLREEYLVPLYSQTEAARIVGTSTSSLHRWVEGYHRAASHSWNAPLVTLARHGRGLTVPFVGLAEAFVLASFRAAGLPMQRIRPAVEALKRGMGVEHALASKQLVTDGAEILWRSGEGDPDKRLVVVRNNQAVFREVVEDYLRGINYEFGYTSSFALPQYEGVEVTVDPHINGGRPTIARRGVSVADVVGRVDAGEGVRDIAEDYGLASEEVWALVGGPPQR
;
A
#
# COMPACT_ATOMS: atom_id res chain seq x y z
N MET A 1 -13.83 20.65 -21.22
CA MET A 1 -14.27 20.46 -19.82
C MET A 1 -13.08 19.86 -19.08
N MET A 2 -12.30 20.66 -18.36
CA MET A 2 -11.11 20.15 -17.66
C MET A 2 -11.60 19.35 -16.45
N ALA A 3 -11.36 18.04 -16.44
CA ALA A 3 -11.63 17.25 -15.26
C ALA A 3 -10.83 17.84 -14.09
N THR A 4 -11.52 18.14 -12.99
CA THR A 4 -10.89 18.68 -11.78
C THR A 4 -9.80 17.69 -11.33
N VAL A 5 -8.54 18.10 -11.42
CA VAL A 5 -7.42 17.37 -10.82
C VAL A 5 -7.61 17.44 -9.31
N GLY A 6 -7.72 16.30 -8.65
CA GLY A 6 -8.06 16.27 -7.23
C GLY A 6 -8.39 14.88 -6.73
N LEU A 7 -8.21 14.68 -5.42
CA LEU A 7 -8.60 13.46 -4.76
C LEU A 7 -10.14 13.35 -4.79
N ARG A 8 -10.63 12.20 -5.24
CA ARG A 8 -12.05 11.86 -5.27
C ARG A 8 -12.59 11.68 -3.84
N GLU A 9 -13.74 12.26 -3.52
CA GLU A 9 -14.31 12.22 -2.16
C GLU A 9 -14.60 10.80 -1.68
N GLU A 10 -14.98 9.91 -2.59
CA GLU A 10 -15.20 8.49 -2.30
C GLU A 10 -13.92 7.78 -1.81
N TYR A 11 -12.73 8.26 -2.16
CA TYR A 11 -11.47 7.69 -1.69
C TYR A 11 -11.16 8.04 -0.23
N LEU A 12 -11.93 8.96 0.35
CA LEU A 12 -11.86 9.39 1.76
C LEU A 12 -12.90 8.69 2.65
N VAL A 13 -13.84 7.95 2.07
CA VAL A 13 -14.85 7.18 2.84
C VAL A 13 -14.17 5.96 3.48
N PRO A 14 -14.39 5.67 4.77
CA PRO A 14 -13.78 4.51 5.43
C PRO A 14 -14.32 3.21 4.83
N LEU A 15 -13.42 2.41 4.26
CA LEU A 15 -13.73 1.12 3.63
C LEU A 15 -13.16 -0.08 4.37
N TYR A 16 -12.10 0.12 5.17
CA TYR A 16 -11.37 -0.97 5.81
C TYR A 16 -11.27 -0.74 7.32
N SER A 17 -11.35 -1.83 8.09
CA SER A 17 -10.79 -1.83 9.43
C SER A 17 -9.25 -1.81 9.36
N GLN A 18 -8.61 -1.39 10.45
CA GLN A 18 -7.14 -1.44 10.54
C GLN A 18 -6.60 -2.88 10.38
N THR A 19 -7.33 -3.90 10.83
CA THR A 19 -6.92 -5.30 10.67
C THR A 19 -6.97 -5.75 9.21
N GLU A 20 -8.03 -5.40 8.49
CA GLU A 20 -8.16 -5.72 7.07
C GLU A 20 -7.10 -4.99 6.24
N ALA A 21 -6.93 -3.68 6.47
CA ALA A 21 -5.91 -2.90 5.79
C ALA A 21 -4.51 -3.47 6.01
N ALA A 22 -4.18 -3.88 7.24
CA ALA A 22 -2.89 -4.49 7.55
C ALA A 22 -2.67 -5.80 6.79
N ARG A 23 -3.69 -6.66 6.72
CA ARG A 23 -3.64 -7.91 5.96
C ARG A 23 -3.45 -7.66 4.46
N ILE A 24 -4.21 -6.71 3.89
CA ILE A 24 -4.17 -6.40 2.45
C ILE A 24 -2.77 -5.93 2.03
N VAL A 25 -2.14 -5.04 2.81
CA VAL A 25 -0.81 -4.49 2.48
C VAL A 25 0.36 -5.34 3.02
N GLY A 26 0.08 -6.51 3.61
CA GLY A 26 1.12 -7.44 4.07
C GLY A 26 1.94 -6.95 5.28
N THR A 27 1.32 -6.21 6.21
CA THR A 27 1.97 -5.70 7.44
C THR A 27 1.27 -6.21 8.70
N SER A 28 1.88 -6.01 9.88
CA SER A 28 1.23 -6.32 11.15
C SER A 28 0.20 -5.26 11.52
N THR A 29 -0.91 -5.66 12.16
CA THR A 29 -1.92 -4.73 12.69
C THR A 29 -1.31 -3.68 13.63
N SER A 30 -0.32 -4.09 14.44
CA SER A 30 0.42 -3.18 15.32
C SER A 30 1.25 -2.12 14.57
N SER A 31 1.81 -2.47 13.42
CA SER A 31 2.56 -1.53 12.58
C SER A 31 1.62 -0.54 11.91
N LEU A 32 0.51 -1.04 11.32
CA LEU A 32 -0.50 -0.18 10.70
C LEU A 32 -1.10 0.79 11.73
N HIS A 33 -1.47 0.30 12.91
CA HIS A 33 -1.98 1.14 14.00
C HIS A 33 -1.03 2.31 14.32
N ARG A 34 0.29 2.05 14.41
CA ARG A 34 1.28 3.12 14.62
C ARG A 34 1.41 4.08 13.45
N TRP A 35 1.10 3.65 12.23
CA TRP A 35 1.13 4.52 11.05
C TRP A 35 -0.11 5.43 10.99
N VAL A 36 -1.27 4.96 11.43
CA VAL A 36 -2.52 5.73 11.38
C VAL A 36 -2.81 6.56 12.64
N GLU A 37 -2.41 6.08 13.82
CA GLU A 37 -2.63 6.81 15.09
C GLU A 37 -1.40 7.63 15.53
N GLY A 38 -0.22 7.30 15.00
CA GLY A 38 1.04 7.80 15.57
C GLY A 38 1.41 7.09 16.88
N TYR A 39 2.52 7.51 17.51
CA TYR A 39 2.94 6.97 18.80
C TYR A 39 4.01 7.82 19.50
N HIS A 40 4.11 7.70 20.82
CA HIS A 40 5.23 8.26 21.59
C HIS A 40 6.46 7.34 21.53
N ARG A 41 7.63 7.93 21.29
CA ARG A 41 8.90 7.21 21.36
C ARG A 41 9.47 7.31 22.78
N ALA A 42 9.41 6.21 23.52
CA ALA A 42 9.87 6.14 24.92
C ALA A 42 11.30 6.67 25.11
N ALA A 43 12.22 6.36 24.19
CA ALA A 43 13.63 6.76 24.29
C ALA A 43 13.88 8.28 24.15
N SER A 44 13.00 9.01 23.47
CA SER A 44 13.20 10.45 23.17
C SER A 44 12.06 11.33 23.65
N HIS A 45 11.04 10.78 24.31
CA HIS A 45 9.80 11.45 24.72
C HIS A 45 9.12 12.25 23.59
N SER A 46 9.43 11.92 22.34
CA SER A 46 8.94 12.64 21.16
C SER A 46 7.72 11.95 20.56
N TRP A 47 6.78 12.74 20.07
CA TRP A 47 5.62 12.26 19.32
C TRP A 47 5.99 11.97 17.86
N ASN A 48 5.54 10.84 17.34
CA ASN A 48 5.60 10.48 15.94
C ASN A 48 4.19 10.60 15.34
N ALA A 49 3.95 11.65 14.56
CA ALA A 49 2.65 11.95 13.93
C ALA A 49 2.18 10.87 12.94
N PRO A 50 0.88 10.64 12.71
CA PRO A 50 0.41 9.70 11.69
C PRO A 50 1.07 9.92 10.31
N LEU A 51 1.43 8.81 9.65
CA LEU A 51 1.94 8.80 8.28
C LEU A 51 0.85 8.45 7.26
N VAL A 52 -0.16 7.70 7.71
CA VAL A 52 -1.25 7.18 6.88
C VAL A 52 -2.56 7.83 7.29
N THR A 53 -3.38 8.17 6.31
CA THR A 53 -4.69 8.78 6.48
C THR A 53 -5.67 7.86 7.19
N LEU A 54 -6.37 8.42 8.18
CA LEU A 54 -7.46 7.78 8.89
C LEU A 54 -8.70 8.67 8.74
N ALA A 55 -9.82 8.10 8.29
CA ALA A 55 -11.05 8.87 8.10
C ALA A 55 -11.75 9.19 9.43
N ARG A 56 -11.60 8.29 10.42
CA ARG A 56 -12.09 8.47 11.79
C ARG A 56 -11.37 7.57 12.77
N HIS A 57 -11.25 8.01 14.01
CA HIS A 57 -10.74 7.17 15.11
C HIS A 57 -11.81 6.18 15.61
N GLY A 58 -11.37 5.09 16.23
CA GLY A 58 -12.25 4.13 16.91
C GLY A 58 -12.26 2.74 16.26
N ARG A 59 -13.37 2.02 16.45
CA ARG A 59 -13.55 0.63 15.97
C ARG A 59 -14.32 0.57 14.65
N GLY A 60 -14.21 -0.57 13.96
CA GLY A 60 -14.89 -0.82 12.70
C GLY A 60 -14.11 -0.28 11.51
N LEU A 61 -14.83 0.16 10.47
CA LEU A 61 -14.21 0.76 9.28
C LEU A 61 -13.71 2.16 9.61
N THR A 62 -12.41 2.37 9.48
CA THR A 62 -11.73 3.61 9.86
C THR A 62 -10.72 4.07 8.81
N VAL A 63 -10.16 3.14 8.04
CA VAL A 63 -9.16 3.41 7.01
C VAL A 63 -9.89 3.57 5.66
N PRO A 64 -9.74 4.74 4.99
CA PRO A 64 -10.28 4.95 3.66
C PRO A 64 -9.35 4.38 2.57
N PHE A 65 -9.79 4.37 1.31
CA PHE A 65 -8.94 3.85 0.22
C PHE A 65 -7.63 4.60 0.07
N VAL A 66 -7.65 5.94 0.18
CA VAL A 66 -6.41 6.72 0.12
C VAL A 66 -5.45 6.31 1.24
N GLY A 67 -5.95 6.06 2.46
CA GLY A 67 -5.14 5.57 3.57
C GLY A 67 -4.58 4.17 3.32
N LEU A 68 -5.35 3.28 2.69
CA LEU A 68 -4.85 1.97 2.28
C LEU A 68 -3.71 2.11 1.25
N ALA A 69 -3.85 2.99 0.26
CA ALA A 69 -2.83 3.25 -0.75
C ALA A 69 -1.54 3.82 -0.14
N GLU A 70 -1.65 4.77 0.81
CA GLU A 70 -0.48 5.28 1.53
C GLU A 70 0.20 4.20 2.38
N ALA A 71 -0.60 3.33 3.03
CA ALA A 71 -0.08 2.20 3.79
C ALA A 71 0.62 1.18 2.88
N PHE A 72 0.11 0.95 1.67
CA PHE A 72 0.73 0.09 0.66
C PHE A 72 2.11 0.62 0.26
N VAL A 73 2.22 1.90 -0.09
CA VAL A 73 3.51 2.53 -0.42
C VAL A 73 4.49 2.46 0.75
N LEU A 74 4.00 2.73 1.97
CA LEU A 74 4.82 2.64 3.18
C LEU A 74 5.30 1.21 3.47
N ALA A 75 4.45 0.20 3.23
CA ALA A 75 4.80 -1.21 3.35
C ALA A 75 5.84 -1.60 2.29
N SER A 76 5.69 -1.14 1.05
CA SER A 76 6.66 -1.36 -0.03
C SER A 76 8.03 -0.77 0.29
N PHE A 77 8.10 0.44 0.84
CA PHE A 77 9.37 1.03 1.29
C PHE A 77 10.07 0.17 2.36
N ARG A 78 9.30 -0.43 3.27
CA ARG A 78 9.86 -1.33 4.28
C ARG A 78 10.31 -2.66 3.69
N ALA A 79 9.55 -3.23 2.75
CA ALA A 79 9.90 -4.45 2.05
C ALA A 79 11.21 -4.27 1.24
N ALA A 80 11.40 -3.07 0.69
CA ALA A 80 12.66 -2.60 0.09
C ALA A 80 13.84 -2.42 1.08
N GLY A 81 13.65 -2.70 2.37
CA GLY A 81 14.70 -2.60 3.38
C GLY A 81 14.91 -1.20 3.97
N LEU A 82 14.03 -0.22 3.68
CA LEU A 82 14.15 1.11 4.24
C LEU A 82 13.67 1.12 5.72
N PRO A 83 14.51 1.53 6.68
CA PRO A 83 14.12 1.57 8.08
C PRO A 83 13.17 2.74 8.35
N MET A 84 12.21 2.56 9.28
CA MET A 84 11.22 3.60 9.62
C MET A 84 11.84 4.92 10.08
N GLN A 85 13.01 4.87 10.69
CA GLN A 85 13.77 6.06 11.10
C GLN A 85 14.15 6.94 9.91
N ARG A 86 14.33 6.36 8.72
CA ARG A 86 14.57 7.09 7.46
C ARG A 86 13.27 7.39 6.71
N ILE A 87 12.30 6.48 6.72
CA ILE A 87 11.03 6.68 6.01
C ILE A 87 10.24 7.86 6.58
N ARG A 88 10.12 7.97 7.91
CA ARG A 88 9.32 9.03 8.55
C ARG A 88 9.75 10.46 8.12
N PRO A 89 11.02 10.89 8.30
CA PRO A 89 11.42 12.25 7.90
C PRO A 89 11.28 12.50 6.41
N ALA A 90 11.41 11.46 5.59
CA ALA A 90 11.19 11.54 4.15
C ALA A 90 9.73 11.75 3.77
N VAL A 91 8.79 11.05 4.40
CA VAL A 91 7.35 11.30 4.21
C VAL A 91 7.01 12.74 4.57
N GLU A 92 7.58 13.29 5.65
CA GLU A 92 7.38 14.69 6.02
C GLU A 92 8.01 15.67 5.00
N ALA A 93 9.15 15.34 4.42
CA ALA A 93 9.75 16.11 3.34
C ALA A 93 8.89 16.07 2.07
N LEU A 94 8.34 14.89 1.73
CA LEU A 94 7.43 14.68 0.61
C LEU A 94 6.16 15.50 0.76
N LYS A 95 5.48 15.42 1.93
CA LYS A 95 4.27 16.21 2.22
C LYS A 95 4.53 17.72 2.08
N ARG A 96 5.64 18.22 2.64
CA ARG A 96 5.99 19.64 2.55
C ARG A 96 6.41 20.07 1.15
N GLY A 97 7.19 19.24 0.45
CA GLY A 97 7.75 19.55 -0.86
C GLY A 97 6.73 19.49 -1.99
N MET A 98 5.80 18.53 -1.94
CA MET A 98 4.72 18.41 -2.93
C MET A 98 3.53 19.34 -2.62
N GLY A 99 3.40 19.79 -1.36
CA GLY A 99 2.27 20.63 -0.95
C GLY A 99 0.92 19.92 -1.01
N VAL A 100 0.91 18.59 -0.92
CA VAL A 100 -0.30 17.75 -0.93
C VAL A 100 -0.40 16.94 0.36
N GLU A 101 -1.62 16.77 0.86
CA GLU A 101 -1.88 16.04 2.11
C GLU A 101 -1.57 14.54 1.97
N HIS A 102 -2.04 13.93 0.88
CA HIS A 102 -1.89 12.50 0.60
C HIS A 102 -0.69 12.20 -0.29
N ALA A 103 0.47 12.72 0.11
CA ALA A 103 1.74 12.63 -0.62
C ALA A 103 2.09 11.20 -1.08
N LEU A 104 1.84 10.20 -0.25
CA LEU A 104 2.19 8.81 -0.57
C LEU A 104 1.23 8.17 -1.59
N ALA A 105 0.01 8.67 -1.72
CA ALA A 105 -0.95 8.24 -2.74
C ALA A 105 -0.92 9.13 -4.00
N SER A 106 -0.10 10.18 -4.03
CA SER A 106 -0.04 11.11 -5.16
C SER A 106 0.85 10.58 -6.28
N LYS A 107 0.44 10.81 -7.53
CA LYS A 107 1.28 10.55 -8.71
C LYS A 107 2.58 11.37 -8.68
N GLN A 108 2.60 12.52 -8.00
CA GLN A 108 3.80 13.35 -7.83
C GLN A 108 4.93 12.62 -7.08
N LEU A 109 4.61 11.61 -6.28
CA LEU A 109 5.63 10.77 -5.65
C LEU A 109 6.56 10.13 -6.68
N VAL A 110 6.01 9.66 -7.81
CA VAL A 110 6.76 8.99 -8.88
C VAL A 110 7.58 10.00 -9.67
N THR A 111 7.01 11.18 -9.95
CA THR A 111 7.66 12.18 -10.83
C THR A 111 8.70 13.00 -10.08
N ASP A 112 8.37 13.44 -8.86
CA ASP A 112 9.10 14.50 -8.14
C ASP A 112 9.73 13.99 -6.84
N GLY A 113 9.24 12.84 -6.33
CA GLY A 113 9.62 12.34 -5.01
C GLY A 113 11.12 12.09 -4.85
N ALA A 114 11.80 11.57 -5.88
CA ALA A 114 13.24 11.35 -5.83
C ALA A 114 14.02 12.67 -5.67
N GLU A 115 13.62 13.73 -6.39
CA GLU A 115 14.26 15.04 -6.31
C GLU A 115 14.00 15.72 -4.96
N ILE A 116 12.75 15.67 -4.48
CA ILE A 116 12.38 16.22 -3.17
C ILE A 116 13.18 15.54 -2.06
N LEU A 117 13.30 14.21 -2.11
CA LEU A 117 14.05 13.46 -1.11
C LEU A 117 15.55 13.71 -1.19
N TRP A 118 16.11 13.86 -2.39
CA TRP A 118 17.49 14.26 -2.58
C TRP A 118 17.80 15.60 -1.91
N ARG A 119 17.01 16.64 -2.23
CA ARG A 119 17.16 18.00 -1.67
C ARG A 119 16.97 18.02 -0.16
N SER A 120 16.02 17.25 0.38
CA SER A 120 15.72 17.21 1.82
C SER A 120 16.85 16.62 2.68
N GLY A 121 17.74 15.83 2.07
CA GLY A 121 18.90 15.21 2.73
C GLY A 121 20.22 15.92 2.42
N GLU A 122 20.20 17.10 1.80
CA GLU A 122 21.42 17.91 1.63
C GLU A 122 21.91 18.41 3.00
N GLY A 123 23.15 18.06 3.36
CA GLY A 123 23.78 18.43 4.64
C GLY A 123 23.76 17.36 5.74
N ASP A 124 23.00 16.26 5.59
CA ASP A 124 22.98 15.14 6.54
C ASP A 124 22.90 13.79 5.77
N PRO A 125 24.05 13.16 5.47
CA PRO A 125 24.11 11.92 4.70
C PRO A 125 23.33 10.76 5.32
N ASP A 126 23.15 10.74 6.65
CA ASP A 126 22.46 9.65 7.36
C ASP A 126 20.94 9.71 7.20
N LYS A 127 20.41 10.89 6.85
CA LYS A 127 18.99 11.14 6.55
C LYS A 127 18.63 10.95 5.09
N ARG A 128 19.60 10.74 4.20
CA ARG A 128 19.32 10.50 2.79
C ARG A 128 18.65 9.13 2.61
N LEU A 129 17.39 9.13 2.22
CA LEU A 129 16.75 7.94 1.65
C LEU A 129 17.33 7.61 0.27
N VAL A 130 17.80 8.63 -0.46
CA VAL A 130 18.47 8.49 -1.75
C VAL A 130 19.97 8.37 -1.53
N VAL A 131 20.49 7.15 -1.56
CA VAL A 131 21.95 6.94 -1.66
C VAL A 131 22.32 6.97 -3.14
N VAL A 132 23.21 7.88 -3.53
CA VAL A 132 23.85 7.83 -4.86
C VAL A 132 24.99 6.83 -4.77
N ARG A 133 24.86 5.72 -5.50
CA ARG A 133 25.97 4.80 -5.77
C ARG A 133 26.12 4.76 -7.29
N ASN A 134 27.32 5.05 -7.80
CA ASN A 134 27.63 5.07 -9.25
C ASN A 134 26.74 6.01 -10.11
N ASN A 135 26.46 7.23 -9.65
CA ASN A 135 25.65 8.22 -10.38
C ASN A 135 24.19 7.81 -10.65
N GLN A 136 23.70 6.72 -10.04
CA GLN A 136 22.30 6.30 -10.05
C GLN A 136 21.73 6.37 -8.63
N ALA A 137 20.53 6.93 -8.52
CA ALA A 137 19.79 7.08 -7.27
C ALA A 137 19.17 5.74 -6.88
N VAL A 138 19.74 5.04 -5.90
CA VAL A 138 19.26 3.71 -5.44
C VAL A 138 17.80 3.74 -4.97
N PHE A 139 17.34 4.89 -4.47
CA PHE A 139 15.94 5.09 -4.12
C PHE A 139 15.01 5.02 -5.34
N ARG A 140 15.44 5.53 -6.50
CA ARG A 140 14.61 5.56 -7.71
C ARG A 140 14.35 4.15 -8.21
N GLU A 141 15.39 3.32 -8.37
CA GLU A 141 15.26 1.95 -8.89
C GLU A 141 14.43 1.07 -7.96
N VAL A 142 14.72 1.11 -6.66
CA VAL A 142 14.03 0.27 -5.67
C VAL A 142 12.56 0.68 -5.50
N VAL A 143 12.26 1.99 -5.54
CA VAL A 143 10.89 2.48 -5.37
C VAL A 143 10.09 2.37 -6.67
N GLU A 144 10.70 2.62 -7.84
CA GLU A 144 10.01 2.51 -9.13
C GLU A 144 9.43 1.09 -9.32
N ASP A 145 10.17 0.04 -8.97
CA ASP A 145 9.68 -1.34 -9.07
C ASP A 145 8.38 -1.57 -8.27
N TYR A 146 8.28 -1.06 -7.05
CA TYR A 146 7.05 -1.19 -6.23
C TYR A 146 5.93 -0.24 -6.64
N LEU A 147 6.25 0.90 -7.25
CA LEU A 147 5.25 1.86 -7.73
C LEU A 147 4.70 1.48 -9.12
N ARG A 148 5.37 0.60 -9.89
CA ARG A 148 4.88 0.13 -11.20
C ARG A 148 3.51 -0.53 -11.14
N GLY A 149 3.16 -1.17 -10.01
CA GLY A 149 1.86 -1.80 -9.82
C GLY A 149 0.72 -0.84 -9.47
N ILE A 150 0.95 0.48 -9.44
CA ILE A 150 -0.03 1.49 -9.04
C ILE A 150 -0.59 2.22 -10.27
N ASN A 151 -1.91 2.23 -10.39
CA ASN A 151 -2.62 3.05 -11.35
C ASN A 151 -3.04 4.38 -10.72
N TYR A 152 -3.06 5.43 -11.53
CA TYR A 152 -3.40 6.78 -11.08
C TYR A 152 -4.49 7.40 -11.93
N GLU A 153 -5.51 7.98 -11.27
CA GLU A 153 -6.53 8.83 -11.89
C GLU A 153 -6.59 10.17 -11.16
N PHE A 154 -6.81 11.25 -11.90
CA PHE A 154 -6.90 12.62 -11.35
C PHE A 154 -5.71 13.03 -10.45
N GLY A 155 -4.55 12.39 -10.62
CA GLY A 155 -3.33 12.68 -9.86
C GLY A 155 -3.14 11.84 -8.58
N TYR A 156 -4.05 10.90 -8.27
CA TYR A 156 -3.97 10.03 -7.09
C TYR A 156 -4.14 8.56 -7.46
N THR A 157 -3.65 7.67 -6.59
CA THR A 157 -3.82 6.23 -6.73
C THR A 157 -5.30 5.89 -6.92
N SER A 158 -5.63 5.17 -7.99
CA SER A 158 -6.99 4.68 -8.29
C SER A 158 -7.12 3.18 -8.07
N SER A 159 -6.05 2.42 -8.31
CA SER A 159 -5.95 1.00 -7.97
C SER A 159 -4.48 0.59 -7.85
N PHE A 160 -4.21 -0.55 -7.23
CA PHE A 160 -2.86 -1.11 -7.18
C PHE A 160 -2.86 -2.64 -7.13
N ALA A 161 -1.81 -3.24 -7.69
CA ALA A 161 -1.56 -4.68 -7.65
C ALA A 161 -0.86 -5.09 -6.36
N LEU A 162 -1.24 -6.26 -5.83
CA LEU A 162 -0.70 -6.85 -4.61
C LEU A 162 0.40 -7.87 -4.98
N PRO A 163 1.69 -7.54 -4.80
CA PRO A 163 2.79 -8.37 -5.28
C PRO A 163 2.94 -9.70 -4.54
N GLN A 164 2.29 -9.88 -3.39
CA GLN A 164 2.36 -11.11 -2.61
C GLN A 164 1.62 -12.31 -3.26
N TYR A 165 0.79 -12.08 -4.27
CA TYR A 165 0.06 -13.14 -4.98
C TYR A 165 0.83 -13.55 -6.25
N GLU A 166 1.92 -14.29 -6.08
CA GLU A 166 2.74 -14.72 -7.20
C GLU A 166 1.95 -15.58 -8.19
N GLY A 167 2.06 -15.28 -9.49
CA GLY A 167 1.36 -16.00 -10.55
C GLY A 167 -0.13 -15.65 -10.71
N VAL A 168 -0.69 -14.81 -9.84
CA VAL A 168 -2.08 -14.33 -9.93
C VAL A 168 -2.11 -12.82 -9.78
N GLU A 169 -2.52 -12.11 -10.83
CA GLU A 169 -2.70 -10.66 -10.73
C GLU A 169 -3.90 -10.35 -9.82
N VAL A 170 -3.62 -9.92 -8.60
CA VAL A 170 -4.61 -9.48 -7.62
C VAL A 170 -4.50 -7.98 -7.43
N THR A 171 -5.61 -7.27 -7.61
CA THR A 171 -5.68 -5.82 -7.51
C THR A 171 -6.62 -5.37 -6.40
N VAL A 172 -6.38 -4.17 -5.89
CA VAL A 172 -7.29 -3.42 -5.02
C VAL A 172 -7.80 -2.23 -5.81
N ASP A 173 -9.11 -2.15 -6.00
CA ASP A 173 -9.82 -1.02 -6.63
C ASP A 173 -11.07 -0.72 -5.79
N PRO A 174 -11.25 0.51 -5.28
CA PRO A 174 -12.38 0.84 -4.41
C PRO A 174 -13.75 0.67 -5.10
N HIS A 175 -13.81 0.64 -6.44
CA HIS A 175 -15.03 0.45 -7.22
C HIS A 175 -15.35 -1.03 -7.51
N ILE A 176 -14.42 -1.95 -7.22
CA ILE A 176 -14.59 -3.39 -7.47
C ILE A 176 -14.60 -4.13 -6.13
N ASN A 177 -15.61 -4.98 -5.90
CA ASN A 177 -15.75 -5.78 -4.67
C ASN A 177 -15.63 -4.95 -3.37
N GLY A 178 -15.98 -3.66 -3.42
CA GLY A 178 -15.87 -2.73 -2.31
C GLY A 178 -14.42 -2.49 -1.85
N GLY A 179 -13.44 -2.57 -2.76
CA GLY A 179 -12.03 -2.41 -2.43
C GLY A 179 -11.34 -3.66 -1.88
N ARG A 180 -12.03 -4.81 -1.84
CA ARG A 180 -11.37 -6.06 -1.44
C ARG A 180 -10.42 -6.56 -2.53
N PRO A 181 -9.33 -7.26 -2.14
CA PRO A 181 -8.44 -7.93 -3.09
C PRO A 181 -9.24 -8.76 -4.10
N THR A 182 -8.99 -8.50 -5.38
CA THR A 182 -9.76 -9.05 -6.49
C THR A 182 -8.82 -9.61 -7.53
N ILE A 183 -9.12 -10.81 -8.04
CA ILE A 183 -8.41 -11.42 -9.17
C ILE A 183 -8.72 -10.60 -10.43
N ALA A 184 -7.75 -9.84 -10.93
CA ALA A 184 -7.96 -8.78 -11.93
C ALA A 184 -8.67 -9.30 -13.18
N ARG A 185 -8.24 -10.47 -13.70
CA ARG A 185 -8.79 -11.07 -14.93
C ARG A 185 -10.19 -11.65 -14.79
N ARG A 186 -10.70 -11.84 -13.56
CA ARG A 186 -12.00 -12.48 -13.29
C ARG A 186 -13.00 -11.58 -12.58
N GLY A 187 -12.55 -10.51 -11.90
CA GLY A 187 -13.41 -9.71 -11.02
C GLY A 187 -13.86 -10.46 -9.77
N VAL A 188 -13.26 -11.63 -9.48
CA VAL A 188 -13.62 -12.48 -8.34
C VAL A 188 -12.85 -12.03 -7.11
N SER A 189 -13.55 -11.87 -5.99
CA SER A 189 -12.95 -11.55 -4.70
C SER A 189 -12.09 -12.71 -4.22
N VAL A 190 -10.86 -12.40 -3.77
CA VAL A 190 -9.96 -13.41 -3.18
C VAL A 190 -10.61 -14.10 -1.98
N ALA A 191 -11.42 -13.37 -1.20
CA ALA A 191 -12.11 -13.92 -0.05
C ALA A 191 -13.13 -15.00 -0.43
N ASP A 192 -13.72 -14.93 -1.63
CA ASP A 192 -14.71 -15.91 -2.07
C ASP A 192 -14.04 -17.24 -2.40
N VAL A 193 -12.85 -17.19 -3.01
CA VAL A 193 -12.03 -18.38 -3.29
C VAL A 193 -11.48 -18.97 -1.98
N VAL A 194 -10.89 -18.13 -1.12
CA VAL A 194 -10.32 -18.57 0.16
C VAL A 194 -11.39 -19.19 1.05
N GLY A 195 -12.58 -18.59 1.13
CA GLY A 195 -13.68 -19.10 1.95
C GLY A 195 -14.13 -20.52 1.58
N ARG A 196 -14.09 -20.87 0.28
CA ARG A 196 -14.42 -22.24 -0.18
C ARG A 196 -13.32 -23.24 0.15
N VAL A 197 -12.05 -22.83 0.04
CA VAL A 197 -10.92 -23.67 0.49
C VAL A 197 -11.01 -23.94 1.99
N ASP A 198 -11.28 -22.90 2.79
CA ASP A 198 -11.44 -23.02 4.24
C ASP A 198 -12.64 -23.90 4.63
N ALA A 199 -13.68 -23.95 3.79
CA ALA A 199 -14.82 -24.86 3.94
C ALA A 199 -14.49 -26.33 3.57
N GLY A 200 -13.28 -26.61 3.07
CA GLY A 200 -12.81 -27.94 2.72
C GLY A 200 -13.23 -28.41 1.33
N GLU A 201 -13.69 -27.50 0.46
CA GLU A 201 -14.00 -27.85 -0.93
C GLU A 201 -12.75 -28.21 -1.73
N GLY A 202 -12.91 -29.07 -2.75
CA GLY A 202 -11.80 -29.54 -3.57
C GLY A 202 -11.20 -28.42 -4.40
N VAL A 203 -9.88 -28.21 -4.31
CA VAL A 203 -9.18 -27.14 -5.04
C VAL A 203 -9.39 -27.21 -6.56
N ARG A 204 -9.53 -28.41 -7.13
CA ARG A 204 -9.81 -28.58 -8.56
C ARG A 204 -11.20 -28.06 -8.92
N ASP A 205 -12.19 -28.34 -8.08
CA ASP A 205 -13.58 -27.91 -8.29
C ASP A 205 -13.68 -26.38 -8.16
N ILE A 206 -13.03 -25.80 -7.14
CA ILE A 206 -12.94 -24.35 -6.96
C ILE A 206 -12.25 -23.69 -8.17
N ALA A 207 -11.16 -24.28 -8.65
CA ALA A 207 -10.42 -23.79 -9.80
C ALA A 207 -11.29 -23.81 -11.07
N GLU A 208 -12.04 -24.89 -11.30
CA GLU A 208 -12.98 -24.99 -12.42
C GLU A 208 -14.07 -23.91 -12.35
N ASP A 209 -14.72 -23.76 -11.19
CA ASP A 209 -15.84 -22.82 -11.01
C ASP A 209 -15.45 -21.35 -11.25
N TYR A 210 -14.25 -20.96 -10.82
CA TYR A 210 -13.76 -19.59 -11.02
C TYR A 210 -12.89 -19.42 -12.27
N GLY A 211 -12.69 -20.49 -13.05
CA GLY A 211 -11.82 -20.50 -14.23
C GLY A 211 -10.37 -20.13 -13.89
N LEU A 212 -9.84 -20.69 -12.81
CA LEU A 212 -8.48 -20.57 -12.32
C LEU A 212 -7.71 -21.88 -12.57
N ALA A 213 -6.37 -21.82 -12.55
CA ALA A 213 -5.53 -22.99 -12.38
C ALA A 213 -5.46 -23.35 -10.88
N SER A 214 -5.21 -24.63 -10.56
CA SER A 214 -5.08 -25.05 -9.16
C SER A 214 -3.91 -24.35 -8.45
N GLU A 215 -2.85 -24.05 -9.19
CA GLU A 215 -1.69 -23.28 -8.72
C GLU A 215 -2.09 -21.85 -8.33
N GLU A 216 -2.98 -21.22 -9.11
CA GLU A 216 -3.50 -19.89 -8.79
C GLU A 216 -4.34 -19.94 -7.50
N VAL A 217 -5.18 -20.98 -7.31
CA VAL A 217 -5.92 -21.16 -6.05
C VAL A 217 -4.97 -21.31 -4.86
N TRP A 218 -3.89 -22.08 -5.00
CA TRP A 218 -2.88 -22.22 -3.94
C TRP A 218 -2.14 -20.91 -3.63
N ALA A 219 -1.82 -20.10 -4.65
CA ALA A 219 -1.22 -18.79 -4.45
C ALA A 219 -2.12 -17.86 -3.63
N LEU A 220 -3.45 -17.95 -3.80
CA LEU A 220 -4.42 -17.13 -3.08
C LEU A 220 -4.55 -17.48 -1.59
N VAL A 221 -4.28 -18.73 -1.21
CA VAL A 221 -4.37 -19.20 0.19
C VAL A 221 -3.01 -19.30 0.90
N GLY A 222 -1.91 -18.99 0.22
CA GLY A 222 -0.55 -19.04 0.80
C GLY A 222 0.12 -20.42 0.74
N GLY A 223 -0.29 -21.28 -0.19
CA GLY A 223 0.28 -22.61 -0.45
C GLY A 223 -0.62 -23.77 -0.02
N PRO A 224 -0.28 -25.01 -0.42
CA PRO A 224 -1.02 -26.21 -0.01
C PRO A 224 -0.91 -26.42 1.51
N PRO A 225 -1.93 -26.99 2.17
CA PRO A 225 -1.85 -27.32 3.58
C PRO A 225 -0.64 -28.23 3.83
N GLN A 226 0.18 -27.86 4.81
CA GLN A 226 1.30 -28.69 5.26
C GLN A 226 0.71 -29.97 5.85
N ARG A 227 1.00 -31.11 5.23
CA ARG A 227 0.58 -32.44 5.68
C ARG A 227 1.26 -32.83 6.97
#